data_AF-A0A218YZB6-F1
#
_entry.id   AF-A0A218YZB6-F1
#
_cell.length_a   1.000
_cell.length_b   1.000
_cell.length_c   1.000
_cell.angle_alpha   90.00
_cell.angle_beta   90.00
_cell.angle_gamma   90.00
#
_symmetry.space_group_name_H-M   'P 1'
#
loop_
_entity.id
_entity.type
_entity.pdbx_description
1 polymer ?
#
loop_
_entity_poly.entity_id
_entity_poly.type
_entity_poly.pdbx_seq_one_letter_code
_entity_poly.pdbx_strand_id
1 'polypeptide(L)'
;MAPSATGPYPVRDGAALEETSDRIDAINVMKAALKSKAAASRQEKHTQTNNDLEKDLSRFREYLDTDAAVKSTYAEQHTKQTVAYNERARARFYGETRAEMSIWAAMEKLNTFIDESDPDTSLSQIEHLLQSAEAMRRAGEPRWMQLTGLIHDLGKLLFFYGAEGQWDVVGDTFPVGCAFSSKIVYPDTFAANPDLHDPRYSSRLGMYEEGCGLDKVMLSWGHDEYLYLVVRDQSTLPEEALAMIRYHSFYPWHSEGEYTWLMDEKDHRMLEAVQRFNPYDLYSKSDEVPSVEELKPYYLDLIKEFFPNDIIRCAGRLEGAARPTREGPSPNRGIEGLPPGSGRRGARHAACRALGAMESHKQPPVHSPTDRTIPGPPLEAKQNRVAPAVRGRDEM
;
A
#
# COMPACT_ATOMS: atom_id res chain seq x y z
N MET A 1 16.82 20.80 -43.62
CA MET A 1 17.93 20.43 -42.71
C MET A 1 17.51 20.81 -41.30
N ALA A 2 16.86 19.88 -40.58
CA ALA A 2 16.45 20.09 -39.19
C ALA A 2 17.53 19.50 -38.27
N PRO A 3 17.91 20.15 -37.15
CA PRO A 3 18.90 19.61 -36.24
C PRO A 3 18.28 18.52 -35.36
N SER A 4 18.96 17.39 -35.30
CA SER A 4 18.69 16.26 -34.42
C SER A 4 18.94 16.64 -32.96
N ALA A 5 17.97 16.37 -32.08
CA ALA A 5 18.09 16.55 -30.64
C ALA A 5 18.33 15.17 -29.99
N THR A 6 19.58 14.84 -29.69
CA THR A 6 19.94 13.68 -28.86
C THR A 6 20.25 14.16 -27.45
N GLY A 7 19.30 14.01 -26.53
CA GLY A 7 19.50 14.11 -25.08
C GLY A 7 19.97 12.78 -24.47
N PRO A 8 20.55 12.77 -23.26
CA PRO A 8 21.21 11.60 -22.69
C PRO A 8 20.19 10.71 -21.98
N TYR A 9 19.56 9.79 -22.71
CA TYR A 9 18.96 8.61 -22.09
C TYR A 9 20.04 7.54 -21.96
N PRO A 10 20.13 6.81 -20.83
CA PRO A 10 21.06 5.69 -20.73
C PRO A 10 20.66 4.67 -21.80
N VAL A 11 21.53 4.48 -22.79
CA VAL A 11 21.42 3.43 -23.79
C VAL A 11 21.55 2.12 -23.02
N ARG A 12 20.41 1.49 -22.74
CA ARG A 12 20.37 0.15 -22.14
C ARG A 12 20.91 -0.83 -23.17
N ASP A 13 21.86 -1.65 -22.75
CA ASP A 13 22.51 -2.66 -23.58
C ASP A 13 21.44 -3.56 -24.23
N GLY A 14 21.41 -3.60 -25.56
CA GLY A 14 20.46 -4.40 -26.32
C GLY A 14 20.59 -5.90 -25.99
N ALA A 15 21.80 -6.34 -25.65
CA ALA A 15 22.05 -7.72 -25.24
C ALA A 15 21.38 -8.06 -23.89
N ALA A 16 21.30 -7.11 -22.96
CA ALA A 16 20.64 -7.30 -21.67
C ALA A 16 19.10 -7.35 -21.81
N LEU A 17 18.54 -6.63 -22.79
CA LEU A 17 17.11 -6.70 -23.11
C LEU A 17 16.74 -8.02 -23.82
N GLU A 18 17.62 -8.51 -24.70
CA GLU A 18 17.48 -9.80 -25.36
C GLU A 18 17.59 -10.96 -24.36
N GLU A 19 18.57 -10.93 -23.45
CA GLU A 19 18.70 -11.92 -22.38
C GLU A 19 17.48 -11.92 -21.43
N THR A 20 16.92 -10.75 -21.14
CA THR A 20 15.70 -10.64 -20.33
C THR A 20 14.49 -11.21 -21.08
N SER A 21 14.37 -10.96 -22.39
CA SER A 21 13.31 -11.52 -23.25
C SER A 21 13.40 -13.04 -23.32
N ASP A 22 14.61 -13.60 -23.51
CA ASP A 22 14.83 -15.04 -23.58
C ASP A 22 14.50 -15.73 -22.25
N ARG A 23 14.78 -15.08 -21.12
CA ARG A 23 14.39 -15.58 -19.79
C ARG A 23 12.88 -15.56 -19.60
N ILE A 24 12.19 -14.53 -20.10
CA ILE A 24 10.72 -14.45 -20.09
C ILE A 24 10.11 -15.58 -20.92
N ASP A 25 10.63 -15.83 -22.12
CA ASP A 25 10.14 -16.90 -22.99
C ASP A 25 10.40 -18.29 -22.41
N ALA A 26 11.57 -18.52 -21.80
CA ALA A 26 11.87 -19.77 -21.10
C ALA A 26 10.91 -20.02 -19.93
N ILE A 27 10.54 -18.97 -19.18
CA ILE A 27 9.56 -19.06 -18.09
C ILE A 27 8.15 -19.32 -18.65
N ASN A 28 7.77 -18.69 -19.76
CA ASN A 28 6.47 -18.93 -20.40
C ASN A 28 6.33 -20.36 -20.92
N VAL A 29 7.40 -20.93 -21.49
CA VAL A 29 7.44 -22.34 -21.91
C VAL A 29 7.35 -23.27 -20.69
N MET A 30 8.05 -22.97 -19.59
CA MET A 30 7.95 -23.74 -18.35
C MET A 30 6.54 -23.66 -17.73
N LYS A 31 5.90 -22.49 -17.73
CA LYS A 31 4.51 -22.31 -17.29
C LYS A 31 3.53 -23.09 -18.16
N ALA A 32 3.71 -23.09 -19.48
CA ALA A 32 2.87 -23.88 -20.40
C ALA A 32 3.02 -25.40 -20.15
N ALA A 33 4.24 -25.87 -19.85
CA ALA A 33 4.52 -27.27 -19.52
C ALA A 33 3.98 -27.67 -18.14
N LEU A 34 3.93 -26.76 -17.17
CA LEU A 34 3.29 -26.99 -15.87
C LEU A 34 1.76 -26.98 -16.00
N LYS A 35 1.20 -26.11 -16.85
CA LYS A 35 -0.23 -26.04 -17.16
C LYS A 35 -0.75 -27.34 -17.81
N SER A 36 0.02 -27.94 -18.71
CA SER A 36 -0.34 -29.22 -19.34
C SER A 36 -0.27 -30.40 -18.36
N LYS A 37 0.70 -30.40 -17.44
CA LYS A 37 0.79 -31.41 -16.36
C LYS A 37 -0.34 -31.28 -15.33
N ALA A 38 -0.74 -30.05 -14.99
CA ALA A 38 -1.85 -29.79 -14.08
C ALA A 38 -3.21 -30.13 -14.70
N ALA A 39 -3.39 -29.92 -16.02
CA ALA A 39 -4.58 -30.34 -16.74
C ALA A 39 -4.72 -31.87 -16.77
N ALA A 40 -3.61 -32.60 -16.97
CA ALA A 40 -3.59 -34.06 -16.96
C ALA A 40 -3.91 -34.64 -15.57
N SER A 41 -3.43 -34.03 -14.48
CA SER A 41 -3.73 -34.51 -13.11
C SER A 41 -5.14 -34.16 -12.62
N ARG A 42 -5.78 -33.12 -13.18
CA ARG A 42 -7.16 -32.72 -12.86
C ARG A 42 -8.20 -33.68 -13.47
N GLN A 43 -7.89 -34.28 -14.61
CA GLN A 43 -8.82 -35.20 -15.28
C GLN A 43 -8.98 -36.54 -14.54
N GLU A 44 -8.00 -36.93 -13.72
CA GLU A 44 -8.06 -38.12 -12.86
C GLU A 44 -8.81 -37.88 -11.53
N LYS A 45 -8.91 -36.63 -11.06
CA LYS A 45 -9.57 -36.29 -9.77
C LYS A 45 -11.08 -36.07 -9.85
N HIS A 46 -11.66 -36.00 -11.05
CA HIS A 46 -13.08 -35.66 -11.23
C HIS A 46 -14.06 -36.82 -10.89
N THR A 47 -13.57 -37.94 -10.35
CA THR A 47 -14.40 -39.12 -9.99
C THR A 47 -14.72 -39.27 -8.50
N GLN A 48 -14.35 -38.33 -7.61
CA GLN A 48 -14.66 -38.41 -6.18
C GLN A 48 -15.32 -37.13 -5.63
N THR A 49 -16.65 -37.12 -5.72
CA THR A 49 -17.66 -36.59 -4.76
C THR A 49 -17.38 -35.30 -3.96
N ASN A 50 -18.09 -34.23 -4.34
CA ASN A 50 -18.76 -33.18 -3.54
C ASN A 50 -18.58 -33.18 -2.01
N ASN A 51 -17.40 -32.85 -1.49
CA ASN A 51 -17.20 -32.45 -0.08
C ASN A 51 -15.89 -31.66 0.16
N ASP A 52 -15.33 -31.03 -0.86
CA ASP A 52 -14.20 -30.10 -0.68
C ASP A 52 -14.78 -28.69 -0.51
N LEU A 53 -14.70 -28.09 0.68
CA LEU A 53 -14.66 -26.63 0.91
C LEU A 53 -14.67 -26.28 2.43
N GLU A 54 -13.84 -26.93 3.24
CA GLU A 54 -13.14 -26.19 4.30
C GLU A 54 -11.76 -25.89 3.72
N LYS A 55 -11.64 -24.76 3.00
CA LYS A 55 -10.31 -24.23 2.67
C LYS A 55 -9.60 -24.03 4.01
N ASP A 56 -8.44 -24.65 4.19
CA ASP A 56 -7.64 -24.43 5.39
C ASP A 56 -7.09 -23.00 5.35
N LEU A 57 -7.87 -22.06 5.90
CA LEU A 57 -7.58 -20.63 5.91
C LEU A 57 -6.26 -20.32 6.63
N SER A 58 -5.75 -21.24 7.44
CA SER A 58 -4.48 -21.10 8.16
C SER A 58 -3.24 -21.06 7.26
N ARG A 59 -3.38 -21.45 5.99
CA ARG A 59 -2.26 -21.50 5.02
C ARG A 59 -2.08 -20.23 4.19
N PHE A 60 -3.02 -19.29 4.25
CA PHE A 60 -2.91 -18.00 3.55
C PHE A 60 -2.17 -17.00 4.43
N ARG A 61 -1.34 -16.15 3.81
CA ARG A 61 -0.50 -15.14 4.51
C ARG A 61 0.45 -15.75 5.54
N GLU A 62 1.00 -16.92 5.25
CA GLU A 62 2.04 -17.51 6.08
C GLU A 62 3.39 -16.84 5.78
N TYR A 63 3.80 -15.89 6.63
CA TYR A 63 5.08 -15.20 6.51
C TYR A 63 6.20 -16.02 7.14
N LEU A 64 6.69 -17.02 6.41
CA LEU A 64 7.82 -17.82 6.86
C LEU A 64 9.12 -17.04 6.72
N ASP A 65 10.02 -17.18 7.70
CA ASP A 65 11.38 -16.61 7.62
C ASP A 65 12.19 -17.17 6.44
N THR A 66 11.74 -18.28 5.87
CA THR A 66 12.35 -18.92 4.69
C THR A 66 12.06 -18.19 3.38
N ASP A 67 11.03 -17.34 3.32
CA ASP A 67 10.69 -16.55 2.12
C ASP A 67 11.51 -15.27 2.05
N ALA A 68 12.81 -15.45 1.75
CA ALA A 68 13.80 -14.38 1.74
C ALA A 68 13.44 -13.22 0.78
N ALA A 69 12.75 -13.50 -0.33
CA ALA A 69 12.32 -12.48 -1.29
C ALA A 69 11.24 -11.57 -0.67
N VAL A 70 10.17 -12.15 -0.13
CA VAL A 70 9.06 -11.42 0.51
C VAL A 70 9.59 -10.60 1.70
N LYS A 71 10.41 -11.21 2.56
CA LYS A 71 11.03 -10.52 3.70
C LYS A 71 11.95 -9.37 3.25
N SER A 72 12.69 -9.52 2.15
CA SER A 72 13.54 -8.46 1.61
C SER A 72 12.71 -7.28 1.11
N THR A 73 11.60 -7.54 0.40
CA THR A 73 10.68 -6.49 -0.08
C THR A 73 10.10 -5.69 1.09
N TYR A 74 9.61 -6.37 2.13
CA TYR A 74 9.11 -5.70 3.34
C TYR A 74 10.22 -4.96 4.10
N ALA A 75 11.41 -5.55 4.24
CA ALA A 75 12.52 -4.87 4.91
C ALA A 75 12.93 -3.58 4.19
N GLU A 76 12.96 -3.59 2.86
CA GLU A 76 13.21 -2.40 2.06
C GLU A 76 12.08 -1.36 2.21
N GLN A 77 10.82 -1.81 2.16
CA GLN A 77 9.65 -0.97 2.38
C GLN A 77 9.70 -0.29 3.75
N HIS A 78 9.85 -1.06 4.83
CA HIS A 78 9.92 -0.55 6.19
C HIS A 78 11.10 0.40 6.39
N THR A 79 12.23 0.18 5.72
CA THR A 79 13.39 1.07 5.81
C THR A 79 13.13 2.43 5.14
N LYS A 80 12.46 2.42 3.97
CA LYS A 80 12.41 3.60 3.08
C LYS A 80 11.11 4.40 3.16
N GLN A 81 10.01 3.79 3.58
CA GLN A 81 8.72 4.46 3.82
C GLN A 81 8.82 5.35 5.07
N THR A 82 9.23 6.59 4.83
CA THR A 82 9.32 7.67 5.81
C THR A 82 8.24 8.71 5.53
N VAL A 83 7.95 9.60 6.49
CA VAL A 83 7.09 10.77 6.26
C VAL A 83 7.61 11.58 5.08
N ALA A 84 8.92 11.85 5.05
CA ALA A 84 9.56 12.62 3.98
C ALA A 84 9.43 11.94 2.60
N TYR A 85 9.50 10.60 2.53
CA TYR A 85 9.26 9.88 1.28
C TYR A 85 7.80 10.02 0.82
N ASN A 86 6.87 9.83 1.75
CA ASN A 86 5.44 9.84 1.48
C ASN A 86 4.92 11.21 1.03
N GLU A 87 5.43 12.30 1.62
CA GLU A 87 5.16 13.66 1.17
C GLU A 87 5.65 13.89 -0.27
N ARG A 88 6.86 13.43 -0.60
CA ARG A 88 7.40 13.54 -1.96
C ARG A 88 6.61 12.71 -2.95
N ALA A 89 6.25 11.48 -2.61
CA ALA A 89 5.49 10.59 -3.50
C ALA A 89 4.12 11.19 -3.85
N ARG A 90 3.40 11.73 -2.85
CA ARG A 90 2.14 12.46 -3.04
C ARG A 90 2.32 13.73 -3.86
N ALA A 91 3.38 14.51 -3.61
CA ALA A 91 3.69 15.68 -4.43
C ALA A 91 3.98 15.31 -5.90
N ARG A 92 4.71 14.21 -6.16
CA ARG A 92 4.94 13.70 -7.51
C ARG A 92 3.63 13.29 -8.19
N PHE A 93 2.71 12.67 -7.46
CA PHE A 93 1.39 12.29 -7.99
C PHE A 93 0.62 13.48 -8.56
N TYR A 94 0.66 14.64 -7.89
CA TYR A 94 -0.04 15.84 -8.35
C TYR A 94 0.73 16.67 -9.39
N GLY A 95 2.00 16.33 -9.66
CA GLY A 95 2.89 17.12 -10.51
C GLY A 95 2.79 16.82 -12.01
N GLU A 96 2.37 15.61 -12.40
CA GLU A 96 2.47 15.14 -13.79
C GLU A 96 1.40 14.10 -14.14
N THR A 97 0.68 14.29 -15.26
CA THR A 97 -0.19 13.25 -15.85
C THR A 97 0.66 12.20 -16.53
N ARG A 98 0.59 10.95 -16.04
CA ARG A 98 1.49 9.88 -16.47
C ARG A 98 0.94 9.02 -17.60
N ALA A 99 -0.36 8.75 -17.58
CA ALA A 99 -1.05 8.01 -18.64
C ALA A 99 -2.56 8.28 -18.63
N GLU A 100 -3.19 8.07 -19.78
CA GLU A 100 -4.65 8.04 -19.94
C GLU A 100 -5.01 6.72 -20.64
N MET A 101 -5.94 5.96 -20.05
CA MET A 101 -6.41 4.69 -20.61
C MET A 101 -7.75 4.27 -20.02
N SER A 102 -8.43 3.34 -20.66
CA SER A 102 -9.62 2.72 -20.07
C SER A 102 -9.25 1.77 -18.93
N ILE A 103 -10.20 1.47 -18.04
CA ILE A 103 -10.02 0.47 -16.98
C ILE A 103 -9.61 -0.89 -17.57
N TRP A 104 -10.22 -1.30 -18.68
CA TRP A 104 -9.86 -2.56 -19.32
C TRP A 104 -8.43 -2.56 -19.88
N ALA A 105 -7.99 -1.45 -20.48
CA ALA A 105 -6.61 -1.30 -20.93
C ALA A 105 -5.62 -1.25 -19.75
N ALA A 106 -6.02 -0.68 -18.61
CA ALA A 106 -5.27 -0.71 -17.36
C ALA A 106 -5.07 -2.15 -16.86
N MET A 107 -6.12 -2.98 -16.90
CA MET A 107 -6.02 -4.40 -16.58
C MET A 107 -5.07 -5.15 -17.54
N GLU A 108 -5.20 -4.93 -18.85
CA GLU A 108 -4.33 -5.54 -19.87
C GLU A 108 -2.86 -5.15 -19.67
N LYS A 109 -2.60 -3.88 -19.28
CA LYS A 109 -1.26 -3.41 -18.93
C LYS A 109 -0.74 -4.02 -17.63
N LEU A 110 -1.58 -4.13 -16.60
CA LEU A 110 -1.19 -4.73 -15.32
C LEU A 110 -0.85 -6.21 -15.49
N ASN A 111 -1.44 -6.89 -16.47
CA ASN A 111 -1.15 -8.29 -16.76
C ASN A 111 0.32 -8.57 -17.14
N THR A 112 1.13 -7.54 -17.42
CA THR A 112 2.57 -7.67 -17.66
C THR A 112 3.42 -7.47 -16.39
N PHE A 113 2.80 -7.25 -15.23
CA PHE A 113 3.46 -7.05 -13.93
C PHE A 113 3.48 -8.36 -13.12
N ILE A 114 4.52 -8.56 -12.31
CA ILE A 114 4.68 -9.68 -11.37
C ILE A 114 4.84 -9.08 -9.97
N ASP A 115 3.97 -9.43 -9.04
CA ASP A 115 4.02 -8.98 -7.64
C ASP A 115 4.98 -9.86 -6.81
N GLU A 116 6.08 -9.30 -6.33
CA GLU A 116 7.11 -10.00 -5.55
C GLU A 116 6.82 -10.03 -4.05
N SER A 117 5.76 -9.35 -3.58
CA SER A 117 5.39 -9.29 -2.16
C SER A 117 4.39 -10.35 -1.73
N ASP A 118 3.66 -10.92 -2.70
CA ASP A 118 2.59 -11.87 -2.44
C ASP A 118 3.11 -13.33 -2.55
N PRO A 119 3.14 -14.09 -1.44
CA PRO A 119 3.62 -15.47 -1.45
C PRO A 119 2.69 -16.43 -2.24
N ASP A 120 1.48 -15.98 -2.61
CA ASP A 120 0.43 -16.81 -3.20
C ASP A 120 0.32 -16.68 -4.75
N THR A 121 1.20 -15.94 -5.43
CA THR A 121 1.04 -15.63 -6.87
C THR A 121 1.44 -16.77 -7.81
N SER A 122 0.48 -17.60 -8.21
CA SER A 122 0.63 -18.51 -9.37
C SER A 122 -0.15 -18.06 -10.61
N LEU A 123 -1.00 -17.03 -10.48
CA LEU A 123 -1.92 -16.53 -11.50
C LEU A 123 -1.40 -15.27 -12.19
N SER A 124 -1.95 -14.96 -13.36
CA SER A 124 -1.77 -13.64 -13.98
C SER A 124 -2.63 -12.59 -13.26
N GLN A 125 -2.24 -11.31 -13.35
CA GLN A 125 -2.96 -10.24 -12.65
C GLN A 125 -4.42 -10.12 -13.12
N ILE A 126 -4.71 -10.31 -14.41
CA ILE A 126 -6.11 -10.29 -14.90
C ILE A 126 -6.93 -11.42 -14.28
N GLU A 127 -6.35 -12.61 -14.14
CA GLU A 127 -7.05 -13.75 -13.54
C GLU A 127 -7.35 -13.46 -12.06
N HIS A 128 -6.40 -12.89 -11.30
CA HIS A 128 -6.61 -12.46 -9.91
C HIS A 128 -7.78 -11.46 -9.80
N LEU A 129 -7.75 -10.39 -10.60
CA LEU A 129 -8.82 -9.37 -10.60
C LEU A 129 -10.20 -9.97 -10.90
N LEU A 130 -10.28 -10.85 -11.89
CA LEU A 130 -11.53 -11.52 -12.26
C LEU A 130 -11.97 -12.55 -11.22
N GLN A 131 -11.05 -13.22 -10.52
CA GLN A 131 -11.39 -14.16 -9.45
C GLN A 131 -12.05 -13.44 -8.27
N SER A 132 -11.45 -12.34 -7.80
CA SER A 132 -12.00 -11.52 -6.73
C SER A 132 -13.38 -10.98 -7.11
N ALA A 133 -13.52 -10.45 -8.33
CA ALA A 133 -14.80 -9.93 -8.83
C ALA A 133 -15.88 -11.01 -8.98
N GLU A 134 -15.54 -12.18 -9.56
CA GLU A 134 -16.52 -13.27 -9.72
C GLU A 134 -16.89 -13.92 -8.39
N ALA A 135 -15.98 -13.97 -7.41
CA ALA A 135 -16.31 -14.47 -6.08
C ALA A 135 -17.37 -13.58 -5.42
N MET A 136 -17.22 -12.26 -5.50
CA MET A 136 -18.24 -11.30 -5.05
C MET A 136 -19.55 -11.43 -5.84
N ARG A 137 -19.47 -11.62 -7.16
CA ARG A 137 -20.65 -11.80 -8.01
C ARG A 137 -21.43 -13.07 -7.64
N ARG A 138 -20.74 -14.18 -7.39
CA ARG A 138 -21.34 -15.45 -6.93
C ARG A 138 -21.97 -15.32 -5.55
N ALA A 139 -21.38 -14.51 -4.67
CA ALA A 139 -21.93 -14.22 -3.35
C ALA A 139 -23.13 -13.26 -3.37
N GLY A 140 -23.50 -12.71 -4.53
CA GLY A 140 -24.62 -11.79 -4.66
C GLY A 140 -24.31 -10.37 -4.14
N GLU A 141 -23.03 -10.01 -4.08
CA GLU A 141 -22.63 -8.67 -3.67
C GLU A 141 -23.10 -7.60 -4.67
N PRO A 142 -23.30 -6.34 -4.23
CA PRO A 142 -23.71 -5.26 -5.10
C PRO A 142 -22.75 -5.05 -6.29
N ARG A 143 -23.30 -4.57 -7.42
CA ARG A 143 -22.54 -4.32 -8.66
C ARG A 143 -21.29 -3.46 -8.44
N TRP A 144 -21.39 -2.39 -7.64
CA TRP A 144 -20.25 -1.54 -7.31
C TRP A 144 -19.13 -2.33 -6.60
N MET A 145 -19.48 -3.30 -5.75
CA MET A 145 -18.51 -4.09 -4.99
C MET A 145 -17.81 -5.10 -5.89
N GLN A 146 -18.54 -5.71 -6.83
CA GLN A 146 -17.94 -6.56 -7.86
C GLN A 146 -16.93 -5.79 -8.71
N LEU A 147 -17.24 -4.53 -9.07
CA LEU A 147 -16.30 -3.66 -9.76
C LEU A 147 -15.10 -3.31 -8.88
N THR A 148 -15.31 -3.03 -7.58
CA THR A 148 -14.23 -2.85 -6.62
C THR A 148 -13.27 -4.04 -6.62
N GLY A 149 -13.80 -5.27 -6.58
CA GLY A 149 -13.01 -6.50 -6.73
C GLY A 149 -12.21 -6.54 -8.03
N LEU A 150 -12.79 -6.09 -9.15
CA LEU A 150 -12.11 -6.05 -10.44
C LEU A 150 -10.96 -5.04 -10.49
N ILE A 151 -11.04 -3.93 -9.76
CA ILE A 151 -10.11 -2.80 -9.94
C ILE A 151 -9.14 -2.60 -8.79
N HIS A 152 -9.36 -3.17 -7.59
CA HIS A 152 -8.61 -2.84 -6.36
C HIS A 152 -7.09 -2.79 -6.54
N ASP A 153 -6.55 -3.70 -7.35
CA ASP A 153 -5.12 -3.88 -7.58
C ASP A 153 -4.55 -3.07 -8.77
N LEU A 154 -5.39 -2.32 -9.51
CA LEU A 154 -4.93 -1.51 -10.63
C LEU A 154 -3.97 -0.39 -10.23
N GLY A 155 -3.89 -0.08 -8.93
CA GLY A 155 -2.87 0.83 -8.43
C GLY A 155 -1.44 0.34 -8.63
N LYS A 156 -1.24 -0.97 -8.82
CA LYS A 156 0.07 -1.57 -9.11
C LYS A 156 0.68 -1.07 -10.42
N LEU A 157 -0.14 -0.46 -11.29
CA LEU A 157 0.34 0.28 -12.46
C LEU A 157 1.35 1.40 -12.12
N LEU A 158 1.35 1.89 -10.87
CA LEU A 158 2.37 2.80 -10.34
C LEU A 158 3.81 2.33 -10.66
N PHE A 159 4.04 1.01 -10.70
CA PHE A 159 5.33 0.44 -11.07
C PHE A 159 5.84 0.93 -12.43
N PHE A 160 4.95 1.10 -13.42
CA PHE A 160 5.31 1.59 -14.75
C PHE A 160 5.53 3.10 -14.82
N TYR A 161 5.26 3.82 -13.73
CA TYR A 161 5.06 5.25 -13.74
C TYR A 161 5.94 6.00 -12.73
N GLY A 162 7.14 5.47 -12.48
CA GLY A 162 8.17 6.12 -11.68
C GLY A 162 8.23 5.69 -10.22
N ALA A 163 7.73 4.49 -9.91
CA ALA A 163 8.07 3.79 -8.68
C ALA A 163 9.59 3.59 -8.57
N GLU A 164 10.11 3.62 -7.33
CA GLU A 164 11.53 3.40 -7.05
C GLU A 164 11.85 1.90 -6.88
N GLY A 165 10.82 1.05 -6.68
CA GLY A 165 10.90 -0.40 -6.66
C GLY A 165 9.52 -1.05 -6.51
N GLN A 166 9.47 -2.32 -6.14
CA GLN A 166 8.19 -2.94 -5.72
C GLN A 166 7.78 -2.48 -4.31
N TRP A 167 8.76 -2.15 -3.46
CA TRP A 167 8.56 -1.74 -2.07
C TRP A 167 7.69 -0.47 -1.90
N ASP A 168 7.61 0.40 -2.92
CA ASP A 168 6.74 1.59 -2.92
C ASP A 168 5.48 1.42 -3.78
N VAL A 169 5.12 0.17 -4.10
CA VAL A 169 3.93 -0.18 -4.88
C VAL A 169 3.08 -1.22 -4.15
N VAL A 170 3.66 -2.34 -3.73
CA VAL A 170 2.94 -3.52 -3.21
C VAL A 170 3.21 -3.74 -1.72
N GLY A 171 2.53 -4.73 -1.13
CA GLY A 171 2.66 -5.13 0.27
C GLY A 171 1.71 -4.42 1.23
N ASP A 172 1.61 -4.98 2.44
CA ASP A 172 0.83 -4.41 3.54
C ASP A 172 1.21 -2.95 3.81
N THR A 173 0.22 -2.11 4.09
CA THR A 173 0.42 -0.69 4.40
C THR A 173 0.39 -0.43 5.91
N PHE A 174 1.01 0.68 6.30
CA PHE A 174 1.06 1.14 7.69
C PHE A 174 1.13 2.67 7.76
N PRO A 175 0.69 3.30 8.87
CA PRO A 175 0.85 4.74 9.06
C PRO A 175 2.32 5.12 9.20
N VAL A 176 2.77 6.08 8.40
CA VAL A 176 4.05 6.78 8.66
C VAL A 176 3.81 7.95 9.62
N GLY A 177 4.85 8.40 10.32
CA GLY A 177 4.74 9.59 11.18
C GLY A 177 4.14 9.33 12.56
N CYS A 178 3.93 8.07 12.95
CA CYS A 178 3.68 7.64 14.33
C CYS A 178 4.44 6.33 14.63
N ALA A 179 4.40 5.87 15.88
CA ALA A 179 5.01 4.61 16.25
C ALA A 179 4.47 3.42 15.44
N PHE A 180 5.38 2.55 15.00
CA PHE A 180 5.06 1.33 14.27
C PHE A 180 4.53 0.25 15.23
N SER A 181 3.41 -0.38 14.89
CA SER A 181 2.84 -1.47 15.67
C SER A 181 3.67 -2.75 15.50
N SER A 182 3.79 -3.54 16.57
CA SER A 182 4.41 -4.87 16.53
C SER A 182 3.58 -5.90 15.75
N LYS A 183 2.38 -5.52 15.29
CA LYS A 183 1.50 -6.35 14.45
C LYS A 183 1.72 -6.15 12.95
N ILE A 184 2.53 -5.18 12.56
CA ILE A 184 2.98 -5.08 11.17
C ILE A 184 3.87 -6.29 10.88
N VAL A 185 3.75 -6.85 9.69
CA VAL A 185 4.58 -7.98 9.23
C VAL A 185 6.07 -7.67 9.38
N TYR A 186 6.87 -8.63 9.82
CA TYR A 186 8.32 -8.46 10.07
C TYR A 186 8.71 -7.17 10.85
N PRO A 187 8.16 -6.92 12.04
CA PRO A 187 8.28 -5.63 12.72
C PRO A 187 9.73 -5.26 13.07
N ASP A 188 10.62 -6.24 13.26
CA ASP A 188 12.04 -6.00 13.55
C ASP A 188 12.79 -5.29 12.42
N THR A 189 12.27 -5.35 11.19
CA THR A 189 12.91 -4.71 10.04
C THR A 189 12.78 -3.18 10.04
N PHE A 190 11.89 -2.61 10.87
CA PHE A 190 11.82 -1.16 11.10
C PHE A 190 13.05 -0.58 11.81
N ALA A 191 13.93 -1.40 12.38
CA ALA A 191 15.16 -0.93 13.04
C ALA A 191 16.06 -0.07 12.15
N ALA A 192 15.93 -0.20 10.81
CA ALA A 192 16.67 0.60 9.84
C ALA A 192 15.93 1.88 9.40
N ASN A 193 14.66 2.07 9.79
CA ASN A 193 13.89 3.25 9.42
C ASN A 193 14.34 4.47 10.25
N PRO A 194 14.74 5.59 9.62
CA PRO A 194 15.19 6.77 10.35
C PRO A 194 14.07 7.42 11.19
N ASP A 195 12.80 7.28 10.79
CA ASP A 195 11.66 7.86 11.51
C ASP A 195 11.39 7.14 12.85
N LEU A 196 11.88 5.90 13.02
CA LEU A 196 11.74 5.13 14.27
C LEU A 196 12.37 5.85 15.47
N HIS A 197 13.42 6.63 15.24
CA HIS A 197 14.17 7.35 16.28
C HIS A 197 13.93 8.85 16.27
N ASP A 198 13.07 9.35 15.38
CA ASP A 198 12.74 10.77 15.31
C ASP A 198 11.71 11.12 16.41
N PRO A 199 11.97 12.08 17.31
CA PRO A 199 11.04 12.43 18.38
C PRO A 199 9.68 12.97 17.86
N ARG A 200 9.59 13.39 16.59
CA ARG A 200 8.34 13.82 15.96
C ARG A 200 7.41 12.66 15.63
N TYR A 201 7.96 11.47 15.40
CA TYR A 201 7.22 10.32 14.86
C TYR A 201 7.23 9.10 15.80
N SER A 202 8.26 8.97 16.63
CA SER A 202 8.47 7.78 17.50
C SER A 202 7.47 7.62 18.66
N SER A 203 6.61 8.61 18.91
CA SER A 203 5.54 8.48 19.92
C SER A 203 4.30 7.81 19.35
N ARG A 204 3.40 7.32 20.23
CA ARG A 204 2.14 6.67 19.81
C ARG A 204 1.38 7.51 18.79
N LEU A 205 1.15 8.79 19.07
CA LEU A 205 0.45 9.69 18.15
C LEU A 205 1.36 10.26 17.06
N GLY A 206 2.67 10.39 17.35
CA GLY A 206 3.63 11.01 16.45
C GLY A 206 3.16 12.41 16.02
N MET A 207 2.92 12.57 14.71
CA MET A 207 2.44 13.81 14.11
C MET A 207 0.91 13.96 14.06
N TYR A 208 0.15 12.98 14.55
CA TYR A 208 -1.31 12.95 14.46
C TYR A 208 -2.00 13.41 15.75
N GLU A 209 -3.28 13.73 15.62
CA GLU A 209 -4.21 13.94 16.74
C GLU A 209 -5.01 12.65 16.99
N GLU A 210 -5.40 12.40 18.24
CA GLU A 210 -6.28 11.28 18.59
C GLU A 210 -7.65 11.46 17.92
N GLY A 211 -8.14 10.41 17.25
CA GLY A 211 -9.41 10.44 16.52
C GLY A 211 -9.45 11.41 15.33
N CYS A 212 -8.31 11.66 14.69
CA CYS A 212 -8.23 12.60 13.56
C CYS A 212 -8.96 12.13 12.30
N GLY A 213 -9.26 10.83 12.21
CA GLY A 213 -9.84 10.15 11.06
C GLY A 213 -8.75 9.63 10.11
N LEU A 214 -8.90 8.39 9.61
CA LEU A 214 -7.93 7.76 8.70
C LEU A 214 -7.79 8.50 7.37
N ASP A 215 -8.76 9.34 7.01
CA ASP A 215 -8.63 10.25 5.87
C ASP A 215 -7.47 11.24 6.01
N LYS A 216 -7.06 11.58 7.24
CA LYS A 216 -5.94 12.47 7.57
C LYS A 216 -4.65 11.72 7.90
N VAL A 217 -4.69 10.39 7.95
CA VAL A 217 -3.53 9.56 8.25
C VAL A 217 -2.75 9.30 6.96
N MET A 218 -1.44 9.51 7.02
CA MET A 218 -0.56 9.22 5.92
C MET A 218 -0.14 7.76 6.00
N LEU A 219 -0.82 6.89 5.25
CA LEU A 219 -0.37 5.53 5.03
C LEU A 219 0.85 5.51 4.10
N SER A 220 1.72 4.52 4.30
CA SER A 220 2.84 4.18 3.42
C SER A 220 2.38 4.17 1.96
N TRP A 221 3.15 4.80 1.09
CA TRP A 221 2.79 5.01 -0.30
C TRP A 221 2.79 3.68 -1.06
N GLY A 222 1.74 3.43 -1.84
CA GLY A 222 1.57 2.19 -2.59
C GLY A 222 0.33 2.23 -3.48
N HIS A 223 -0.04 1.06 -4.00
CA HIS A 223 -1.16 0.89 -4.93
C HIS A 223 -2.51 1.33 -4.37
N ASP A 224 -2.79 1.11 -3.08
CA ASP A 224 -4.03 1.54 -2.41
C ASP A 224 -4.28 3.06 -2.55
N GLU A 225 -3.39 3.87 -1.98
CA GLU A 225 -3.51 5.33 -1.99
C GLU A 225 -3.45 5.85 -3.42
N TYR A 226 -2.56 5.30 -4.25
CA TYR A 226 -2.44 5.70 -5.65
C TYR A 226 -3.75 5.47 -6.42
N LEU A 227 -4.35 4.28 -6.31
CA LEU A 227 -5.60 3.98 -7.00
C LEU A 227 -6.75 4.80 -6.45
N TYR A 228 -6.87 4.91 -5.13
CA TYR A 228 -7.87 5.76 -4.48
C TYR A 228 -7.85 7.19 -5.04
N LEU A 229 -6.66 7.79 -5.13
CA LEU A 229 -6.50 9.14 -5.68
C LEU A 229 -6.84 9.22 -7.17
N VAL A 230 -6.65 8.15 -7.94
CA VAL A 230 -7.06 8.08 -9.35
C VAL A 230 -8.58 7.99 -9.46
N VAL A 231 -9.24 7.10 -8.72
CA VAL A 231 -10.65 6.76 -8.98
C VAL A 231 -11.65 7.62 -8.20
N ARG A 232 -11.29 8.20 -7.06
CA ARG A 232 -12.23 8.98 -6.22
C ARG A 232 -12.94 10.09 -6.99
N ASP A 233 -12.20 10.80 -7.83
CA ASP A 233 -12.71 11.97 -8.56
C ASP A 233 -13.07 11.64 -10.03
N GLN A 234 -12.93 10.37 -10.44
CA GLN A 234 -13.14 9.91 -11.82
C GLN A 234 -14.18 8.77 -11.94
N SER A 235 -14.83 8.40 -10.83
CA SER A 235 -15.85 7.35 -10.77
C SER A 235 -17.07 7.80 -9.98
N THR A 236 -18.16 7.03 -10.06
CA THR A 236 -19.36 7.17 -9.23
C THR A 236 -19.43 6.11 -8.13
N LEU A 237 -18.28 5.53 -7.76
CA LEU A 237 -18.17 4.53 -6.71
C LEU A 237 -18.57 5.12 -5.34
N PRO A 238 -19.28 4.35 -4.49
CA PRO A 238 -19.67 4.81 -3.16
C PRO A 238 -18.46 4.88 -2.20
N GLU A 239 -18.62 5.53 -1.04
CA GLU A 239 -17.53 5.70 -0.06
C GLU A 239 -16.97 4.36 0.42
N GLU A 240 -17.81 3.34 0.57
CA GLU A 240 -17.41 1.99 0.96
C GLU A 240 -16.45 1.37 -0.06
N ALA A 241 -16.73 1.53 -1.36
CA ALA A 241 -15.87 1.05 -2.43
C ALA A 241 -14.51 1.75 -2.40
N LEU A 242 -14.51 3.06 -2.18
CA LEU A 242 -13.28 3.85 -2.09
C LEU A 242 -12.46 3.49 -0.86
N ALA A 243 -13.11 3.19 0.26
CA ALA A 243 -12.45 2.71 1.48
C ALA A 243 -11.85 1.31 1.29
N MET A 244 -12.57 0.38 0.66
CA MET A 244 -12.03 -0.93 0.27
C MET A 244 -10.75 -0.76 -0.55
N ILE A 245 -10.77 0.08 -1.60
CA ILE A 245 -9.57 0.34 -2.42
C ILE A 245 -8.43 0.94 -1.59
N ARG A 246 -8.73 1.95 -0.77
CA ARG A 246 -7.70 2.73 -0.05
C ARG A 246 -7.06 1.97 1.12
N TYR A 247 -7.74 0.98 1.67
CA TYR A 247 -7.35 0.36 2.95
C TYR A 247 -7.27 -1.16 2.91
N HIS A 248 -7.46 -1.82 1.76
CA HIS A 248 -7.40 -3.29 1.67
C HIS A 248 -6.02 -3.88 1.99
N SER A 249 -4.94 -3.11 1.86
CA SER A 249 -3.60 -3.53 2.29
C SER A 249 -3.30 -3.15 3.74
N PHE A 250 -4.20 -2.46 4.45
CA PHE A 250 -3.95 -1.97 5.83
C PHE A 250 -4.24 -3.05 6.89
N TYR A 251 -3.61 -4.20 6.77
CA TYR A 251 -3.82 -5.38 7.62
C TYR A 251 -3.68 -5.13 9.13
N PRO A 252 -2.71 -4.35 9.61
CA PRO A 252 -2.64 -4.00 11.03
C PRO A 252 -3.96 -3.41 11.57
N TRP A 253 -4.68 -2.65 10.75
CA TRP A 253 -5.95 -2.07 11.14
C TRP A 253 -7.11 -3.05 10.98
N HIS A 254 -7.38 -3.52 9.75
CA HIS A 254 -8.61 -4.26 9.49
C HIS A 254 -8.61 -5.71 9.98
N SER A 255 -7.42 -6.29 10.21
CA SER A 255 -7.26 -7.68 10.68
C SER A 255 -6.79 -7.76 12.13
N GLU A 256 -5.85 -6.90 12.55
CA GLU A 256 -5.23 -6.98 13.88
C GLU A 256 -5.82 -6.00 14.91
N GLY A 257 -6.68 -5.06 14.50
CA GLY A 257 -7.34 -4.11 15.40
C GLY A 257 -6.42 -3.00 15.92
N GLU A 258 -5.29 -2.76 15.26
CA GLU A 258 -4.37 -1.68 15.60
C GLU A 258 -4.84 -0.33 15.04
N TYR A 259 -4.20 0.75 15.50
CA TYR A 259 -4.46 2.12 15.01
C TYR A 259 -5.90 2.64 15.22
N THR A 260 -6.72 1.95 16.01
CA THR A 260 -8.11 2.35 16.32
C THR A 260 -8.22 3.73 16.99
N TRP A 261 -7.14 4.20 17.60
CA TRP A 261 -7.05 5.51 18.21
C TRP A 261 -6.88 6.68 17.22
N LEU A 262 -6.63 6.39 15.94
CA LEU A 262 -6.68 7.37 14.86
C LEU A 262 -8.08 7.53 14.27
N MET A 263 -8.97 6.56 14.53
CA MET A 263 -10.26 6.46 13.85
C MET A 263 -11.24 7.53 14.29
N ASP A 264 -12.05 8.01 13.34
CA ASP A 264 -13.29 8.72 13.62
C ASP A 264 -14.53 7.83 13.37
N GLU A 265 -15.72 8.41 13.51
CA GLU A 265 -17.00 7.71 13.33
C GLU A 265 -17.18 7.15 11.90
N LYS A 266 -16.59 7.78 10.88
CA LYS A 266 -16.65 7.27 9.50
C LYS A 266 -15.81 6.01 9.39
N ASP A 267 -14.62 5.99 9.97
CA ASP A 267 -13.70 4.86 9.88
C ASP A 267 -14.29 3.59 10.48
N HIS A 268 -15.09 3.70 11.55
CA HIS A 268 -15.79 2.54 12.12
C HIS A 268 -16.75 1.88 11.13
N ARG A 269 -17.45 2.67 10.30
CA ARG A 269 -18.31 2.12 9.22
C ARG A 269 -17.48 1.58 8.06
N MET A 270 -16.39 2.25 7.71
CA MET A 270 -15.52 1.82 6.62
C MET A 270 -14.78 0.53 6.96
N LEU A 271 -14.47 0.29 8.24
CA LEU A 271 -13.88 -0.97 8.70
C LEU A 271 -14.73 -2.18 8.32
N GLU A 272 -16.06 -2.10 8.50
CA GLU A 272 -16.98 -3.18 8.12
C GLU A 272 -16.93 -3.47 6.62
N ALA A 273 -16.86 -2.41 5.78
CA ALA A 273 -16.72 -2.55 4.34
C ALA A 273 -15.40 -3.23 3.94
N VAL A 274 -14.28 -2.79 4.53
CA VAL A 274 -12.94 -3.34 4.23
C VAL A 274 -12.83 -4.80 4.70
N GLN A 275 -13.34 -5.12 5.89
CA GLN A 275 -13.39 -6.50 6.40
C GLN A 275 -14.28 -7.41 5.56
N ARG A 276 -15.38 -6.89 5.00
CA ARG A 276 -16.24 -7.64 4.06
C ARG A 276 -15.54 -7.92 2.74
N PHE A 277 -14.69 -7.01 2.26
CA PHE A 277 -13.93 -7.17 1.03
C PHE A 277 -12.78 -8.18 1.16
N ASN A 278 -12.02 -8.12 2.26
CA ASN A 278 -10.76 -8.83 2.45
C ASN A 278 -10.79 -10.36 2.15
N PRO A 279 -11.83 -11.14 2.55
CA PRO A 279 -11.90 -12.56 2.20
C PRO A 279 -11.91 -12.84 0.69
N TYR A 280 -12.48 -11.95 -0.12
CA TYR A 280 -12.57 -12.13 -1.56
C TYR A 280 -11.23 -11.88 -2.25
N ASP A 281 -10.47 -10.88 -1.79
CA ASP A 281 -9.10 -10.63 -2.27
C ASP A 281 -8.16 -11.79 -1.91
N LEU A 282 -8.25 -12.27 -0.67
CA LEU A 282 -7.31 -13.27 -0.17
C LEU A 282 -7.62 -14.70 -0.64
N TYR A 283 -8.86 -15.15 -0.50
CA TYR A 283 -9.20 -16.58 -0.61
C TYR A 283 -9.72 -17.02 -1.98
N SER A 284 -10.02 -16.08 -2.88
CA SER A 284 -10.45 -16.37 -4.26
C SER A 284 -9.31 -16.88 -5.14
N LYS A 285 -8.05 -16.67 -4.73
CA LYS A 285 -6.82 -17.13 -5.42
C LYS A 285 -6.75 -18.64 -5.67
N SER A 286 -7.58 -19.42 -4.95
CA SER A 286 -7.69 -20.88 -5.07
C SER A 286 -8.89 -21.36 -5.88
N ASP A 287 -9.73 -20.44 -6.38
CA ASP A 287 -10.90 -20.76 -7.20
C ASP A 287 -10.49 -21.19 -8.62
N GLU A 288 -11.44 -21.73 -9.38
CA GLU A 288 -11.23 -22.00 -10.80
C GLU A 288 -10.84 -20.73 -11.54
N VAL A 289 -9.92 -20.87 -12.50
CA VAL A 289 -9.41 -19.74 -13.29
C VAL A 289 -10.51 -19.26 -14.23
N PRO A 290 -10.96 -17.99 -14.12
CA PRO A 290 -12.06 -17.47 -14.91
C PRO A 290 -11.68 -17.30 -16.40
N SER A 291 -12.65 -17.50 -17.29
CA SER A 291 -12.51 -17.22 -18.72
C SER A 291 -12.61 -15.72 -18.99
N VAL A 292 -11.49 -15.09 -19.37
CA VAL A 292 -11.42 -13.64 -19.62
C VAL A 292 -12.37 -13.25 -20.74
N GLU A 293 -12.39 -14.02 -21.83
CA GLU A 293 -13.18 -13.75 -23.04
C GLU A 293 -14.68 -13.79 -22.76
N GLU A 294 -15.14 -14.73 -21.92
CA GLU A 294 -16.55 -14.88 -21.56
C GLU A 294 -17.02 -13.78 -20.60
N LEU A 295 -16.15 -13.36 -19.68
CA LEU A 295 -16.48 -12.36 -18.65
C LEU A 295 -16.30 -10.92 -19.13
N LYS A 296 -15.44 -10.68 -20.12
CA LYS A 296 -15.15 -9.33 -20.63
C LYS A 296 -16.40 -8.51 -20.97
N PRO A 297 -17.44 -9.04 -21.68
CA PRO A 297 -18.65 -8.27 -21.96
C PRO A 297 -19.37 -7.78 -20.71
N TYR A 298 -19.46 -8.61 -19.66
CA TYR A 298 -20.11 -8.27 -18.40
C TYR A 298 -19.37 -7.15 -17.67
N TYR A 299 -18.06 -7.28 -17.53
CA TYR A 299 -17.27 -6.30 -16.80
C TYR A 299 -17.06 -4.99 -17.57
N LEU A 300 -17.07 -5.01 -18.91
CA LEU A 300 -17.10 -3.77 -19.70
C LEU A 300 -18.40 -2.98 -19.50
N ASP A 301 -19.55 -3.66 -19.38
CA ASP A 301 -20.82 -3.02 -19.01
C ASP A 301 -20.75 -2.43 -17.60
N LEU A 302 -20.22 -3.18 -16.64
CA LEU A 302 -20.06 -2.75 -15.26
C LEU A 302 -19.10 -1.55 -15.13
N ILE A 303 -17.99 -1.55 -15.86
CA ILE A 303 -17.06 -0.41 -15.91
C ILE A 303 -17.77 0.86 -16.38
N LYS A 304 -18.57 0.78 -17.45
CA LYS A 304 -19.31 1.94 -17.99
C LYS A 304 -20.33 2.51 -17.01
N GLU A 305 -20.91 1.67 -16.16
CA GLU A 305 -21.86 2.11 -15.13
C GLU A 305 -21.21 3.04 -14.10
N PHE A 306 -19.96 2.78 -13.71
CA PHE A 306 -19.29 3.48 -12.61
C PHE A 306 -18.17 4.43 -13.06
N PHE A 307 -17.70 4.31 -14.30
CA PHE A 307 -16.74 5.20 -14.92
C PHE A 307 -17.40 5.90 -16.12
N PRO A 308 -18.12 7.02 -15.89
CA PRO A 308 -18.86 7.71 -16.95
C PRO A 308 -17.95 8.27 -18.05
N ASN A 309 -16.67 8.51 -17.70
CA ASN A 309 -15.61 8.75 -18.65
C ASN A 309 -14.87 7.42 -18.85
N ASP A 310 -14.97 6.83 -20.03
CA ASP A 310 -14.33 5.55 -20.39
C ASP A 310 -12.80 5.54 -20.21
N ILE A 311 -12.19 6.72 -19.98
CA ILE A 311 -10.76 6.93 -19.82
C ILE A 311 -10.49 7.50 -18.43
N ILE A 312 -9.64 6.81 -17.67
CA ILE A 312 -9.07 7.30 -16.42
C ILE A 312 -7.71 7.95 -16.67
N ARG A 313 -7.43 9.00 -15.90
CA ARG A 313 -6.13 9.66 -15.85
C ARG A 313 -5.34 9.13 -14.67
N CYS A 314 -4.19 8.51 -14.96
CA CYS A 314 -3.25 7.96 -13.98
C CYS A 314 -2.37 9.05 -13.32
N ALA A 315 -2.96 10.22 -13.04
CA ALA A 315 -2.45 11.25 -12.14
C ALA A 315 -3.48 12.36 -11.89
N GLY A 316 -3.36 13.02 -10.74
CA GLY A 316 -4.18 14.19 -10.42
C GLY A 316 -3.54 15.47 -10.95
N ARG A 317 -4.12 16.11 -11.96
CA ARG A 317 -3.95 17.57 -12.05
C ARG A 317 -4.88 18.17 -10.99
N LEU A 318 -4.33 18.92 -10.03
CA LEU A 318 -5.16 19.83 -9.23
C LEU A 318 -5.76 20.87 -10.19
N GLU A 319 -7.02 20.68 -10.61
CA GLU A 319 -7.76 21.78 -11.22
C GLU A 319 -7.93 22.88 -10.17
N GLY A 320 -7.16 23.97 -10.31
CA GLY A 320 -7.24 25.15 -9.45
C GLY A 320 -6.00 25.50 -8.62
N ALA A 321 -4.96 24.66 -8.59
CA ALA A 321 -3.68 25.06 -7.97
C ALA A 321 -2.87 25.90 -8.98
N ALA A 322 -2.87 27.22 -8.81
CA ALA A 322 -1.97 28.11 -9.53
C ALA A 322 -0.54 27.59 -9.40
N ARG A 323 0.23 27.60 -10.51
CA ARG A 323 1.68 27.35 -10.46
C ARG A 323 2.27 28.21 -9.33
N PRO A 324 3.12 27.66 -8.45
CA PRO A 324 3.97 28.53 -7.64
C PRO A 324 4.81 29.33 -8.63
N THR A 325 4.51 30.63 -8.73
CA THR A 325 5.32 31.58 -9.47
C THR A 325 6.74 31.48 -8.95
N ARG A 326 7.69 31.11 -9.81
CA ARG A 326 9.11 31.30 -9.54
C ARG A 326 9.40 32.80 -9.52
N GLU A 327 8.99 33.47 -8.46
CA GLU A 327 9.46 34.82 -8.12
C GLU A 327 9.86 34.82 -6.65
N GLY A 328 11.01 34.19 -6.38
CA GLY A 328 11.86 34.60 -5.29
C GLY A 328 12.73 35.77 -5.76
N PRO A 329 12.98 36.80 -4.92
CA PRO A 329 13.63 38.02 -5.35
C PRO A 329 15.09 37.75 -5.74
N SER A 330 15.46 38.11 -6.97
CA SER A 330 16.84 38.16 -7.41
C SER A 330 17.57 39.29 -6.66
N PRO A 331 18.73 39.04 -6.02
CA PRO A 331 19.49 40.08 -5.34
C PRO A 331 20.34 40.81 -6.36
N ASN A 332 19.72 41.69 -7.15
CA ASN A 332 20.48 42.74 -7.83
C ASN A 332 19.56 43.88 -8.28
N ARG A 333 19.50 44.93 -7.46
CA ARG A 333 19.24 46.28 -7.97
C ARG A 333 20.14 47.26 -7.22
N GLY A 334 21.01 47.89 -7.99
CA GLY A 334 22.04 48.80 -7.54
C GLY A 334 21.49 50.10 -6.97
N ILE A 335 22.32 50.67 -6.09
CA ILE A 335 22.28 52.06 -5.70
C ILE A 335 23.34 52.76 -6.57
N GLU A 336 22.90 53.57 -7.53
CA GLU A 336 23.78 54.53 -8.21
C GLU A 336 23.78 55.85 -7.43
N GLY A 337 24.98 56.39 -7.18
CA GLY A 337 25.18 57.72 -6.61
C GLY A 337 26.65 58.04 -6.26
N LEU A 338 27.45 58.36 -7.29
CA LEU A 338 28.68 59.22 -7.40
C LEU A 338 29.68 59.41 -6.22
N PRO A 339 30.94 59.89 -6.45
CA PRO A 339 31.90 59.78 -7.57
C PRO A 339 33.32 59.29 -7.09
N PRO A 340 34.35 59.15 -7.97
CA PRO A 340 35.60 58.47 -7.61
C PRO A 340 36.70 59.44 -7.15
N GLY A 341 37.51 58.99 -6.18
CA GLY A 341 38.69 59.74 -5.71
C GLY A 341 39.65 58.90 -4.87
N SER A 342 40.76 58.50 -5.48
CA SER A 342 42.11 58.32 -4.89
C SER A 342 42.31 57.51 -3.58
N GLY A 343 43.05 56.41 -3.69
CA GLY A 343 44.38 56.35 -3.05
C GLY A 343 44.58 55.57 -1.74
N ARG A 344 45.44 54.54 -1.84
CA ARG A 344 46.51 54.11 -0.90
C ARG A 344 46.15 53.42 0.44
N ARG A 345 46.80 52.24 0.56
CA ARG A 345 47.56 51.66 1.71
C ARG A 345 46.78 51.14 2.93
N GLY A 346 47.03 49.86 3.23
CA GLY A 346 47.85 49.52 4.40
C GLY A 346 47.17 48.84 5.60
N ALA A 347 47.50 47.56 5.76
CA ALA A 347 48.01 46.95 6.99
C ALA A 347 47.12 46.76 8.25
N ARG A 348 47.01 45.46 8.60
CA ARG A 348 47.40 44.80 9.89
C ARG A 348 46.44 44.81 11.10
N HIS A 349 46.31 43.57 11.62
CA HIS A 349 46.27 43.12 13.03
C HIS A 349 45.13 43.62 13.94
N ALA A 350 44.36 42.70 14.54
CA ALA A 350 44.72 42.04 15.81
C ALA A 350 43.54 41.23 16.37
N ALA A 351 43.87 40.11 17.00
CA ALA A 351 42.99 39.26 17.78
C ALA A 351 42.68 39.85 19.17
N CYS A 352 41.58 39.42 19.79
CA CYS A 352 41.49 39.27 21.24
C CYS A 352 40.48 38.18 21.65
N ARG A 353 40.93 37.35 22.59
CA ARG A 353 40.24 36.26 23.30
C ARG A 353 39.57 36.78 24.58
N ALA A 354 38.53 36.08 25.05
CA ALA A 354 38.23 35.72 26.46
C ALA A 354 37.03 34.73 26.40
N LEU A 355 36.99 33.48 26.88
CA LEU A 355 37.33 32.78 28.15
C LEU A 355 36.48 33.16 29.38
N GLY A 356 35.84 32.14 29.98
CA GLY A 356 35.24 32.10 31.33
C GLY A 356 33.95 31.25 31.38
N ALA A 357 34.03 29.93 31.62
CA ALA A 357 33.92 29.21 32.93
C ALA A 357 32.45 28.92 33.32
N MET A 358 31.95 27.66 33.23
CA MET A 358 31.96 26.57 34.23
C MET A 358 31.30 26.90 35.57
N GLU A 359 30.16 26.24 35.85
CA GLU A 359 29.87 25.70 37.19
C GLU A 359 28.76 24.62 37.13
N SER A 360 29.00 23.53 37.86
CA SER A 360 28.19 22.33 37.99
C SER A 360 27.74 22.19 39.45
N HIS A 361 26.46 21.92 39.71
CA HIS A 361 25.91 21.55 41.03
C HIS A 361 24.85 20.45 40.82
N LYS A 362 25.15 19.20 41.21
CA LYS A 362 24.82 18.54 42.50
C LYS A 362 23.36 18.03 42.60
N GLN A 363 23.20 16.72 42.41
CA GLN A 363 22.09 15.90 42.92
C GLN A 363 22.20 15.68 44.44
N PRO A 364 21.07 15.40 45.11
CA PRO A 364 21.04 14.42 46.21
C PRO A 364 19.77 13.51 46.10
N PRO A 365 19.46 12.58 47.05
CA PRO A 365 19.59 11.15 46.79
C PRO A 365 18.27 10.35 46.92
N VAL A 366 18.43 9.05 46.61
CA VAL A 366 17.54 7.90 46.69
C VAL A 366 16.71 7.79 47.98
N HIS A 367 15.41 7.51 47.84
CA HIS A 367 14.62 6.74 48.81
C HIS A 367 13.62 5.84 48.08
N SER A 368 13.77 4.54 48.25
CA SER A 368 12.75 3.51 48.00
C SER A 368 12.36 2.88 49.35
N PRO A 369 11.05 2.78 49.61
CA PRO A 369 10.54 1.50 50.05
C PRO A 369 9.15 1.22 49.44
N THR A 370 8.90 -0.02 49.03
CA THR A 370 7.88 -0.90 49.64
C THR A 370 7.61 -2.09 48.71
N ASP A 371 8.03 -3.25 49.18
CA ASP A 371 7.44 -4.54 48.88
C ASP A 371 6.09 -4.62 49.62
N ARG A 372 4.99 -4.77 48.89
CA ARG A 372 3.69 -5.27 49.39
C ARG A 372 2.93 -5.98 48.27
N THR A 373 3.12 -7.29 48.26
CA THR A 373 2.18 -8.31 47.77
C THR A 373 0.86 -8.23 48.54
N ILE A 374 -0.28 -8.10 47.84
CA ILE A 374 -1.63 -8.43 48.33
C ILE A 374 -2.47 -9.01 47.15
N PRO A 375 -3.34 -10.00 47.39
CA PRO A 375 -3.67 -11.06 46.44
C PRO A 375 -4.94 -10.79 45.62
N GLY A 376 -5.06 -11.50 44.48
CA GLY A 376 -6.26 -11.51 43.65
C GLY A 376 -7.42 -12.31 44.27
N PRO A 377 -8.68 -11.95 43.96
CA PRO A 377 -9.86 -12.76 44.29
C PRO A 377 -10.17 -13.82 43.22
N PRO A 378 -11.01 -14.82 43.52
CA PRO A 378 -10.94 -16.16 42.94
C PRO A 378 -11.76 -16.38 41.67
N LEU A 379 -11.33 -17.39 40.91
CA LEU A 379 -12.05 -18.07 39.84
C LEU A 379 -13.37 -18.67 40.35
N GLU A 380 -14.51 -18.22 39.80
CA GLU A 380 -15.77 -18.96 39.87
C GLU A 380 -15.98 -19.77 38.59
N ALA A 381 -16.00 -21.09 38.76
CA ALA A 381 -16.39 -22.07 37.76
C ALA A 381 -17.88 -21.95 37.45
N LYS A 382 -18.24 -21.61 36.20
CA LYS A 382 -19.59 -21.85 35.69
C LYS A 382 -19.66 -23.22 35.03
N GLN A 383 -20.40 -24.09 35.70
CA GLN A 383 -20.76 -25.43 35.31
C GLN A 383 -21.53 -25.45 33.99
N ASN A 384 -21.13 -26.40 33.14
CA ASN A 384 -21.94 -26.98 32.08
C ASN A 384 -23.34 -27.35 32.58
N ARG A 385 -24.37 -26.85 31.90
CA ARG A 385 -25.69 -27.50 31.84
C ARG A 385 -26.08 -27.71 30.39
N VAL A 386 -25.84 -28.94 29.96
CA VAL A 386 -26.51 -29.58 28.83
C VAL A 386 -27.99 -29.76 29.20
N ALA A 387 -28.90 -29.30 28.36
CA ALA A 387 -30.32 -29.68 28.39
C ALA A 387 -30.71 -30.33 27.06
N PRO A 388 -31.61 -31.33 27.07
CA PRO A 388 -31.64 -32.37 26.05
C PRO A 388 -32.60 -32.08 24.89
N ALA A 389 -32.30 -32.73 23.77
CA ALA A 389 -33.12 -32.82 22.57
C ALA A 389 -34.50 -33.42 22.86
N VAL A 390 -35.55 -32.72 22.43
CA VAL A 390 -36.90 -33.27 22.29
C VAL A 390 -37.07 -33.69 20.82
N ARG A 391 -37.15 -34.99 20.59
CA ARG A 391 -37.74 -35.57 19.38
C ARG A 391 -39.18 -35.95 19.66
N GLY A 392 -40.08 -35.59 18.75
CA GLY A 392 -41.06 -36.55 18.24
C GLY A 392 -42.50 -36.06 18.07
N ARG A 393 -42.97 -36.27 16.82
CA ARG A 393 -44.35 -36.62 16.41
C ARG A 393 -45.34 -35.47 16.37
N ASP A 394 -46.37 -35.43 15.52
CA ASP A 394 -46.83 -36.18 14.34
C ASP A 394 -48.00 -35.30 13.79
N GLU A 395 -48.37 -35.48 12.52
CA GLU A 395 -49.73 -35.26 11.97
C GLU A 395 -50.39 -33.86 12.08
N MET A 396 -50.46 -33.10 10.99
CA MET A 396 -51.60 -33.04 10.02
C MET A 396 -51.38 -31.93 8.99
#